data_AF-A0A8S0GV85-F1
#
_entry.id   AF-A0A8S0GV85-F1
#
_cell.length_a   1.000
_cell.length_b   1.000
_cell.length_c   1.000
_cell.angle_alpha   90.00
_cell.angle_beta   90.00
_cell.angle_gamma   90.00
#
_symmetry.space_group_name_H-M   'P 1'
#
loop_
_entity.id
_entity.type
_entity.pdbx_description
1 polymer ?
#
loop_
_entity_poly.entity_id
_entity_poly.type
_entity_poly.pdbx_seq_one_letter_code
_entity_poly.pdbx_strand_id
1 'polypeptide(L)'
;MRYRYDFTSLGLPGLSLMSRYVRSNEFRIGQQAARERELDTDLAYVIQSGPFKDLGLRWRNVVYRANYAANVDENRLILEYSHRFW
;
A
#
# COMPACT_ATOMS: atom_id res chain seq x y z
N MET A 1 8.78 6.88 7.54
CA MET A 1 9.76 6.23 6.64
C MET A 1 9.01 5.59 5.49
N ARG A 2 9.56 5.61 4.26
CA ARG A 2 8.94 4.98 3.10
C ARG A 2 10.01 4.34 2.22
N TYR A 3 9.76 3.11 1.80
CA TYR A 3 10.59 2.35 0.87
C TYR A 3 9.74 1.99 -0.37
N ARG A 4 10.38 2.04 -1.53
CA ARG A 4 9.80 1.58 -2.80
C ARG A 4 10.86 0.80 -3.54
N TYR A 5 10.44 -0.29 -4.17
CA TYR A 5 11.30 -1.10 -5.00
C TYR A 5 10.59 -1.50 -6.28
N ASP A 6 11.29 -1.33 -7.39
CA ASP A 6 10.90 -1.77 -8.71
C ASP A 6 11.77 -2.98 -9.07
N PHE A 7 11.13 -4.11 -9.39
CA PHE A 7 11.83 -5.38 -9.63
C PHE A 7 12.30 -5.54 -11.08
N THR A 8 12.20 -4.51 -11.92
CA THR A 8 12.63 -4.56 -13.32
C THR A 8 14.11 -4.96 -13.46
N SER A 9 14.99 -4.45 -12.60
CA SER A 9 16.42 -4.82 -12.60
C SER A 9 16.69 -6.27 -12.20
N LEU A 10 15.73 -6.94 -11.55
CA LEU A 10 15.78 -8.35 -11.19
C LEU A 10 15.07 -9.24 -12.22
N GLY A 11 14.68 -8.69 -13.38
CA GLY A 11 14.02 -9.44 -14.45
C GLY A 11 12.53 -9.69 -14.22
N LEU A 12 11.89 -8.99 -13.26
CA LEU A 12 10.44 -9.07 -13.00
C LEU A 12 9.76 -7.72 -13.30
N PRO A 13 9.73 -7.28 -14.57
CA PRO A 13 9.06 -6.05 -14.95
C PRO A 13 7.57 -6.11 -14.60
N GLY A 14 7.03 -4.99 -14.13
CA GLY A 14 5.63 -4.88 -13.68
C GLY A 14 5.42 -5.21 -12.21
N LEU A 15 6.36 -5.90 -11.53
CA LEU A 15 6.30 -6.14 -10.09
C LEU A 15 6.89 -4.95 -9.32
N SER A 16 6.16 -4.48 -8.30
CA SER A 16 6.61 -3.41 -7.42
C SER A 16 6.19 -3.64 -5.97
N LEU A 17 7.03 -3.19 -5.05
CA LEU A 17 6.78 -3.20 -3.62
C LEU A 17 6.87 -1.77 -3.08
N MET A 18 5.92 -1.40 -2.23
CA MET A 18 6.01 -0.20 -1.41
C MET A 18 5.73 -0.59 0.04
N SER A 19 6.56 -0.09 0.96
CA SER A 19 6.26 -0.18 2.37
C SER A 19 6.48 1.16 3.03
N ARG A 20 5.58 1.55 3.92
CA ARG A 20 5.63 2.82 4.62
C ARG A 20 5.26 2.60 6.07
N TYR A 21 6.06 3.18 6.95
CA TYR A 21 5.77 3.27 8.37
C TYR A 21 5.61 4.73 8.78
N VAL A 22 4.51 5.03 9.46
CA VAL A 22 4.19 6.33 10.04
C VAL A 22 4.01 6.17 11.54
N ARG A 23 4.49 7.15 12.30
CA ARG A 23 4.28 7.23 13.75
C ARG A 23 4.08 8.68 14.14
N SER A 24 3.08 8.93 14.96
CA SER A 24 2.77 10.24 15.54
C SER A 24 2.57 10.04 17.05
N ASN A 25 3.18 10.87 17.89
CA ASN A 25 3.20 10.64 19.35
C ASN A 25 3.14 11.91 20.22
N GLU A 26 2.92 13.08 19.62
CA GLU A 26 2.98 14.38 20.31
C GLU A 26 1.75 15.24 19.99
N PHE A 27 0.57 14.63 19.99
CA PHE A 27 -0.70 15.34 19.80
C PHE A 27 -1.69 14.96 20.89
N ARG A 28 -2.82 15.67 20.94
CA ARG A 28 -3.84 15.50 21.97
C ARG A 28 -5.20 15.32 21.33
N ILE A 29 -6.02 14.45 21.94
CA ILE A 29 -7.46 14.38 21.67
C ILE A 29 -8.17 14.79 22.96
N GLY A 30 -8.81 15.96 22.94
CA GLY A 30 -9.27 16.63 24.15
C GLY A 30 -8.09 16.88 25.10
N GLN A 31 -8.19 16.35 26.33
CA GLN A 31 -7.13 16.47 27.33
C GLN A 31 -6.17 15.27 27.40
N GLN A 32 -6.34 14.26 26.54
CA GLN A 32 -5.53 13.04 26.57
C GLN A 32 -4.40 13.09 25.56
N ALA A 33 -3.21 12.62 25.96
CA ALA A 33 -2.08 12.44 25.06
C ALA A 33 -2.37 11.30 24.08
N ALA A 34 -2.19 11.58 22.79
CA ALA A 34 -2.54 10.69 21.69
C ALA A 34 -1.29 10.24 20.94
N ARG A 35 -1.31 8.97 20.53
CA ARG A 35 -0.27 8.36 19.71
C ARG A 35 -0.90 7.37 18.74
N GLU A 36 -0.32 7.31 17.55
CA GLU A 36 -0.69 6.38 16.50
C GLU A 36 0.55 5.89 15.76
N ARG A 37 0.41 4.71 15.16
CA ARG A 37 1.35 4.18 14.18
C ARG A 37 0.60 3.41 13.12
N GLU A 38 1.14 3.45 11.91
CA GLU A 38 0.57 2.80 10.74
C GLU A 38 1.69 2.16 9.93
N LEU A 39 1.49 0.90 9.54
CA LEU A 39 2.32 0.21 8.57
C LEU A 39 1.47 -0.12 7.34
N ASP A 40 1.86 0.44 6.21
CA ASP A 40 1.28 0.14 4.90
C ASP A 40 2.25 -0.72 4.10
N THR A 41 1.73 -1.76 3.44
CA THR A 41 2.48 -2.54 2.45
C THR A 41 1.64 -2.72 1.20
N ASP A 42 2.16 -2.29 0.05
CA ASP A 42 1.57 -2.53 -1.26
C ASP A 42 2.49 -3.48 -2.05
N LEU A 43 1.92 -4.59 -2.51
CA LEU A 43 2.51 -5.45 -3.52
C LEU A 43 1.65 -5.36 -4.78
N ALA A 44 2.25 -4.94 -5.89
CA ALA A 44 1.53 -4.74 -7.15
C ALA A 44 2.23 -5.42 -8.32
N TYR A 45 1.44 -5.96 -9.24
CA TYR A 45 1.92 -6.55 -10.48
C TYR A 45 1.07 -6.06 -11.67
N VAL A 46 1.71 -5.61 -12.74
CA VAL A 46 1.07 -5.30 -14.02
C VAL A 46 1.55 -6.32 -15.05
N ILE A 47 0.63 -6.96 -15.75
CA ILE A 47 0.96 -7.93 -16.80
C ILE A 47 1.59 -7.19 -17.99
N GLN A 48 2.79 -7.62 -18.37
CA GLN A 48 3.61 -6.91 -19.36
C GLN A 48 3.32 -7.29 -20.82
N SER A 49 2.73 -8.46 -21.06
CA SER A 49 2.53 -9.01 -22.42
C SER A 49 1.36 -10.00 -22.50
N GLY A 50 0.94 -10.31 -23.73
CA GLY A 50 -0.13 -11.27 -23.99
C GLY A 50 -1.53 -10.67 -23.89
N PRO A 51 -2.58 -11.49 -23.89
CA PRO A 51 -3.98 -11.05 -23.97
C PRO A 51 -4.43 -10.22 -22.75
N PHE A 52 -3.77 -10.37 -21.61
CA PHE A 52 -4.05 -9.61 -20.39
C PHE A 52 -3.04 -8.49 -20.15
N LYS A 53 -2.25 -8.10 -21.14
CA LYS A 53 -1.33 -6.96 -21.03
C LYS A 53 -2.07 -5.74 -20.47
N ASP A 54 -1.44 -5.03 -19.54
CA ASP A 54 -1.96 -3.86 -18.83
C ASP A 54 -3.00 -4.15 -17.74
N LEU A 55 -3.38 -5.42 -17.52
CA LEU A 55 -4.11 -5.81 -16.31
C LEU A 55 -3.19 -5.69 -15.09
N GLY A 56 -3.60 -4.86 -14.13
CA GLY A 56 -2.93 -4.65 -12.86
C GLY A 56 -3.64 -5.35 -11.71
N LEU A 57 -2.86 -5.97 -10.83
CA LEU A 57 -3.29 -6.47 -9.53
C LEU A 57 -2.50 -5.73 -8.44
N ARG A 58 -3.19 -5.26 -7.40
CA ARG A 58 -2.56 -4.71 -6.21
C ARG A 58 -3.17 -5.31 -4.97
N TRP A 59 -2.33 -5.83 -4.10
CA TRP A 59 -2.67 -6.11 -2.72
C TRP A 59 -2.09 -5.02 -1.83
N ARG A 60 -2.96 -4.41 -1.03
CA ARG A 60 -2.57 -3.47 0.03
C ARG A 60 -2.94 -4.05 1.37
N ASN A 61 -1.99 -4.06 2.30
CA ASN A 61 -2.19 -4.37 3.70
C ASN A 61 -1.90 -3.14 4.55
N VAL A 62 -2.78 -2.85 5.51
CA VAL A 62 -2.63 -1.73 6.45
C VAL A 62 -2.78 -2.26 7.87
N VAL A 63 -1.84 -1.89 8.74
CA VAL A 63 -1.86 -2.19 10.18
C VAL A 63 -1.81 -0.88 10.94
N TYR A 64 -2.97 -0.42 11.40
CA TYR A 64 -3.13 0.82 12.16
C TYR A 64 -3.32 0.53 13.65
N ARG A 65 -2.59 1.25 14.49
CA ARG A 65 -2.70 1.15 15.96
C ARG A 65 -2.72 2.54 16.57
N ALA A 66 -3.69 2.81 17.45
CA ALA A 66 -3.84 4.07 18.16
C ALA A 66 -4.36 3.85 19.60
N ASN A 67 -4.15 4.83 20.48
CA ASN A 67 -4.68 4.79 21.86
C ASN A 67 -5.98 5.58 22.06
N TYR A 68 -6.55 6.15 20.99
CA TYR A 68 -7.76 6.98 21.02
C TYR A 68 -8.79 6.57 19.98
N ALA A 69 -8.49 5.58 19.14
CA ALA A 69 -9.33 5.06 18.08
C ALA A 69 -9.22 3.53 18.04
N ALA A 70 -10.14 2.89 17.32
CA ALA A 70 -10.07 1.45 17.10
C ALA A 70 -8.80 1.09 16.31
N ASN A 71 -8.17 -0.02 16.70
CA ASN A 71 -7.11 -0.63 15.90
C ASN A 71 -7.73 -1.22 14.63
N VAL A 72 -7.01 -1.11 13.51
CA VAL A 72 -7.46 -1.62 12.22
C VAL A 72 -6.37 -2.50 11.61
N ASP A 73 -6.77 -3.67 11.14
CA ASP A 73 -6.01 -4.50 10.22
C ASP A 73 -6.85 -4.64 8.94
N GLU A 74 -6.32 -4.16 7.83
CA GLU A 74 -7.09 -4.02 6.59
C GLU A 74 -6.35 -4.68 5.43
N ASN A 75 -7.11 -5.34 4.55
CA ASN A 75 -6.61 -5.86 3.30
C ASN A 75 -7.50 -5.35 2.15
N ARG A 76 -6.86 -4.80 1.12
CA ARG A 76 -7.52 -4.42 -0.13
C ARG A 76 -6.89 -5.20 -1.27
N LEU A 77 -7.72 -5.86 -2.05
CA LEU A 77 -7.32 -6.48 -3.32
C LEU A 77 -7.98 -5.68 -4.45
N ILE A 78 -7.16 -5.16 -5.35
CA ILE A 78 -7.59 -4.23 -6.40
C ILE A 78 -7.16 -4.83 -7.73
N LEU A 79 -8.13 -5.06 -8.62
CA LEU A 79 -7.90 -5.41 -10.01
C LEU A 79 -8.22 -4.16 -10.84
N GLU A 80 -7.30 -3.76 -11.70
CA GLU A 80 -7.42 -2.57 -12.52
C GLU A 80 -7.03 -2.91 -13.96
N TYR A 81 -7.85 -2.47 -14.92
CA TYR A 81 -7.54 -2.58 -16.34
C TYR A 81 -7.99 -1.30 -17.04
N SER A 82 -7.07 -0.67 -17.76
CA SER A 82 -7.35 0.52 -18.55
C SER A 82 -7.39 0.15 -20.03
N HIS A 83 -8.52 0.40 -20.67
CA HIS A 83 -8.68 0.21 -22.10
C HIS A 83 -8.84 1.55 -22.81
N ARG A 84 -8.04 1.78 -23.84
CA ARG A 84 -8.13 2.99 -24.66
C ARG A 84 -8.94 2.72 -25.91
N PHE A 85 -10.06 3.42 -26.06
CA PHE A 85 -10.98 3.22 -27.19
C PHE A 85 -10.63 4.07 -28.43
N TRP A 86 -10.07 5.28 -28.24
CA TRP A 86 -9.57 6.19 -29.27
C TRP A 86 -8.54 7.17 -28.66
#